data_AF-A0A9R0EU15-F1
#
_entry.id   AF-A0A9R0EU15-F1
#
_cell.length_a   1.000
_cell.length_b   1.000
_cell.length_c   1.000
_cell.angle_alpha   90.00
_cell.angle_beta   90.00
_cell.angle_gamma   90.00
#
_symmetry.space_group_name_H-M   'P 1'
#
loop_
_entity.id
_entity.type
_entity.pdbx_description
1 polymer ?
#
loop_
_entity_poly.entity_id
_entity_poly.type
_entity_poly.pdbx_seq_one_letter_code
_entity_poly.pdbx_strand_id
1 'polypeptide(L)'
;MYYILLTELETISFTSCKLQGLQTSEILSLERKFNDLNLQNSKQEHFFEVDTQGINILNILSTEDYRYRIISQSMAMEKTNIGGRTIQVQKIVWTLGRT
;
A
#
# COMPACT_ATOMS: atom_id res chain seq x y z
N MET A 1 -8.93 4.18 -18.24
CA MET A 1 -7.70 4.41 -17.44
C MET A 1 -8.04 4.06 -16.01
N TYR A 2 -7.40 3.04 -15.45
CA TYR A 2 -7.74 2.48 -14.14
C TYR A 2 -6.72 2.96 -13.11
N TYR A 3 -7.19 3.38 -11.94
CA TYR A 3 -6.34 3.96 -10.90
C TYR A 3 -6.50 3.21 -9.59
N ILE A 4 -5.37 3.05 -8.90
CA ILE A 4 -5.32 2.52 -7.54
C ILE A 4 -4.51 3.47 -6.66
N LEU A 5 -4.72 3.36 -5.35
CA LEU A 5 -3.92 4.05 -4.37
C LEU A 5 -3.07 3.04 -3.61
N LEU A 6 -1.80 3.35 -3.46
CA LEU A 6 -0.89 2.69 -2.52
C LEU A 6 -0.59 3.69 -1.40
N THR A 7 -0.90 3.34 -0.16
CA THR A 7 -0.55 4.14 1.02
C THR A 7 0.42 3.36 1.89
N GLU A 8 1.63 3.88 2.07
CA GLU A 8 2.56 3.40 3.10
C GLU A 8 2.32 4.19 4.39
N LEU A 9 2.12 3.46 5.48
CA LEU A 9 2.00 3.95 6.84
C LEU A 9 3.31 3.66 7.55
N GLU A 10 4.06 4.70 7.89
CA GLU A 10 5.29 4.57 8.66
C GLU A 10 5.06 5.05 10.09
N THR A 11 5.32 4.15 11.04
CA THR A 11 5.35 4.42 12.47
C THR A 11 6.69 3.98 13.05
N ILE A 12 6.97 4.34 14.31
CA ILE A 12 8.23 4.01 14.99
C ILE A 12 8.47 2.49 15.08
N SER A 13 7.40 1.68 15.08
CA SER A 13 7.47 0.24 15.33
C SER A 13 7.03 -0.63 14.14
N PHE A 14 6.46 -0.04 13.10
CA PHE A 14 5.79 -0.80 12.05
C PHE A 14 5.63 0.01 10.76
N THR A 15 5.85 -0.66 9.64
CA THR A 15 5.53 -0.18 8.30
C THR A 15 4.51 -1.13 7.67
N SER A 16 3.37 -0.60 7.22
CA SER A 16 2.46 -1.36 6.35
C SER A 16 2.05 -0.54 5.15
N CYS A 17 1.59 -1.28 4.14
CA CYS A 17 1.06 -0.72 2.93
C CYS A 17 -0.38 -1.14 2.70
N LYS A 18 -1.19 -0.19 2.26
CA LYS A 18 -2.60 -0.39 1.91
C LYS A 18 -2.82 -0.11 0.44
N LEU A 19 -3.39 -1.07 -0.26
CA LEU A 19 -3.79 -0.99 -1.66
C LEU A 19 -5.30 -0.80 -1.75
N GLN A 20 -5.74 0.26 -2.41
CA GLN A 20 -7.16 0.59 -2.59
C GLN A 20 -7.53 0.65 -4.06
N GLY A 21 -8.74 0.19 -4.36
CA GLY A 21 -9.25 0.17 -5.72
C GLY A 21 -8.65 -0.94 -6.56
N LEU A 22 -8.20 -2.07 -5.99
CA LEU A 22 -7.82 -3.25 -6.79
C LEU A 22 -9.07 -4.01 -7.27
N GLN A 23 -9.01 -4.61 -8.46
CA GLN A 23 -10.04 -5.54 -8.92
C GLN A 23 -9.93 -6.88 -8.18
N THR A 24 -11.05 -7.62 -8.08
CA THR A 24 -11.08 -8.92 -7.38
C THR A 24 -10.05 -9.91 -7.92
N SER A 25 -9.83 -9.95 -9.24
CA SER A 25 -8.81 -10.80 -9.87
C SER A 25 -7.39 -10.42 -9.47
N GLU A 26 -7.11 -9.12 -9.37
CA GLU A 26 -5.80 -8.59 -8.95
C GLU A 26 -5.55 -8.89 -7.47
N ILE A 27 -6.56 -8.77 -6.62
CA ILE A 27 -6.47 -9.13 -5.19
C ILE A 27 -6.04 -10.60 -5.04
N LEU A 28 -6.72 -11.52 -5.73
CA LEU A 28 -6.40 -12.96 -5.67
C LEU A 28 -5.02 -13.30 -6.25
N SER A 29 -4.55 -12.51 -7.21
CA SER A 29 -3.20 -12.66 -7.78
C SER A 29 -2.13 -12.15 -6.82
N LEU A 30 -2.33 -10.96 -6.24
CA LEU A 30 -1.41 -10.35 -5.30
C LEU A 30 -1.34 -11.13 -3.99
N GLU A 31 -2.46 -11.63 -3.48
CA GLU A 31 -2.51 -12.50 -2.30
C GLU A 31 -1.61 -13.73 -2.48
N ARG A 32 -1.72 -14.42 -3.60
CA ARG A 32 -0.82 -15.53 -3.93
C ARG A 32 0.64 -15.09 -4.01
N LYS A 33 0.91 -13.98 -4.71
CA LYS A 33 2.27 -13.44 -4.84
C LYS A 33 2.89 -13.07 -3.50
N PHE A 34 2.13 -12.48 -2.59
CA PHE A 34 2.57 -12.11 -1.25
C PHE A 34 2.80 -13.33 -0.38
N ASN A 35 1.94 -14.34 -0.47
CA ASN A 35 2.15 -15.62 0.22
C ASN A 35 3.42 -16.33 -0.26
N ASP A 36 3.69 -16.33 -1.57
CA ASP A 36 4.93 -16.90 -2.15
C ASP A 36 6.19 -16.18 -1.63
N LEU A 37 6.07 -14.89 -1.31
CA LEU A 37 7.13 -14.05 -0.74
C LEU A 37 7.18 -14.10 0.80
N ASN A 38 6.32 -14.90 1.45
CA ASN A 38 6.14 -14.96 2.90
C ASN A 38 5.82 -13.59 3.55
N LEU A 39 5.02 -12.76 2.87
CA LEU A 39 4.55 -11.48 3.40
C LEU A 39 3.19 -11.65 4.08
N GLN A 40 3.04 -11.12 5.30
CA GLN A 40 1.78 -11.12 6.00
C GLN A 40 0.84 -10.12 5.33
N ASN A 41 -0.33 -10.61 4.91
CA ASN A 41 -1.30 -9.80 4.22
C ASN A 41 -2.70 -10.04 4.78
N SER A 42 -3.57 -9.04 4.65
CA SER A 42 -4.96 -9.13 5.09
C SER A 42 -5.89 -8.35 4.15
N LYS A 43 -7.02 -8.97 3.82
CA LYS A 43 -8.06 -8.36 3.00
C LYS A 43 -9.12 -7.74 3.90
N GLN A 44 -9.33 -6.44 3.73
CA GLN A 44 -10.38 -5.67 4.37
C GLN A 44 -11.41 -5.21 3.32
N GLU A 45 -12.56 -4.71 3.77
CA GLU A 45 -13.66 -4.32 2.88
C GLU A 45 -13.26 -3.28 1.82
N HIS A 46 -12.37 -2.34 2.18
CA HIS A 46 -12.00 -1.20 1.33
C HIS A 46 -10.54 -1.16 0.89
N PHE A 47 -9.71 -2.07 1.41
CA PHE A 47 -8.29 -2.11 1.08
C PHE A 47 -7.69 -3.51 1.29
N PHE A 48 -6.58 -3.75 0.62
CA PHE A 48 -5.72 -4.90 0.84
C PHE A 48 -4.44 -4.44 1.52
N GLU A 49 -4.14 -4.97 2.70
CA GLU A 49 -2.99 -4.57 3.52
C GLU A 49 -1.90 -5.64 3.50
N VAL A 50 -0.65 -5.19 3.46
CA VAL A 50 0.54 -6.05 3.50
C VAL A 50 1.66 -5.39 4.30
N ASP A 51 2.39 -6.20 5.06
CA ASP A 51 3.45 -5.78 6.00
C ASP A 51 4.82 -5.62 5.32
N THR A 52 4.88 -4.77 4.29
CA THR A 52 6.14 -4.51 3.58
C THR A 52 6.28 -3.03 3.21
N GLN A 53 7.49 -2.65 2.83
CA GLN A 53 7.77 -1.31 2.31
C GLN A 53 7.09 -1.09 0.96
N GLY A 54 6.59 0.12 0.74
CA GLY A 54 5.89 0.55 -0.46
C GLY A 54 6.72 0.34 -1.71
N ILE A 55 8.04 0.52 -1.64
CA ILE A 55 8.93 0.26 -2.78
C ILE A 55 8.85 -1.19 -3.29
N ASN A 56 8.68 -2.17 -2.41
CA ASN A 56 8.56 -3.58 -2.81
C ASN A 56 7.26 -3.81 -3.58
N ILE A 57 6.18 -3.18 -3.13
CA ILE A 57 4.87 -3.28 -3.79
C ILE A 57 4.89 -2.52 -5.11
N LEU A 58 5.49 -1.33 -5.17
CA LEU A 58 5.68 -0.57 -6.40
C LEU A 58 6.44 -1.40 -7.45
N ASN A 59 7.51 -2.09 -7.05
CA ASN A 59 8.25 -2.98 -7.92
C ASN A 59 7.37 -4.12 -8.46
N ILE A 60 6.59 -4.78 -7.58
CA ILE A 60 5.65 -5.85 -7.98
C ILE A 60 4.59 -5.31 -8.94
N LEU A 61 3.98 -4.17 -8.65
CA LEU A 61 2.91 -3.59 -9.46
C LEU A 61 3.40 -3.05 -10.80
N SER A 62 4.69 -2.76 -10.92
CA SER A 62 5.32 -2.30 -12.17
C SER A 62 5.60 -3.42 -13.18
N THR A 63 5.48 -4.69 -12.78
CA THR A 63 5.74 -5.83 -13.67
C THR A 63 4.68 -5.94 -14.77
N GLU A 64 4.99 -6.71 -15.81
CA GLU A 64 4.10 -6.98 -16.94
C GLU A 64 2.76 -7.61 -16.55
N ASP A 65 2.69 -8.27 -15.39
CA ASP A 65 1.46 -8.88 -14.89
C ASP A 65 0.42 -7.84 -14.45
N TYR A 66 0.87 -6.68 -13.96
CA TYR A 66 0.00 -5.66 -13.36
C TYR A 66 0.01 -4.32 -14.13
N ARG A 67 1.18 -3.90 -14.64
CA ARG A 67 1.37 -2.70 -15.49
C ARG A 67 0.89 -1.39 -14.86
N TYR A 68 1.07 -1.24 -13.56
CA TYR A 68 0.84 0.03 -12.89
C TYR A 68 2.08 0.92 -12.96
N ARG A 69 1.85 2.22 -13.19
CA ARG A 69 2.86 3.27 -13.17
C ARG A 69 2.49 4.36 -12.19
N ILE A 70 3.48 4.96 -11.54
CA ILE A 70 3.27 6.10 -10.66
C ILE A 70 2.83 7.30 -11.50
N ILE A 71 1.67 7.85 -11.16
CA ILE A 71 1.13 9.08 -11.75
C ILE A 71 1.46 10.27 -10.86
N SER A 72 1.33 10.09 -9.55
CA SER A 72 1.67 11.12 -8.56
C SER A 72 2.05 10.50 -7.22
N GLN A 73 2.74 11.28 -6.40
CA GLN A 73 3.06 10.98 -5.02
C GLN A 73 2.65 12.17 -4.15
N SER A 74 2.13 11.88 -2.96
CA SER A 74 1.84 12.86 -1.93
C SER A 74 2.24 12.33 -0.56
N MET A 75 2.40 13.23 0.40
CA MET A 75 2.71 12.87 1.78
C MET A 75 1.72 13.58 2.71
N ALA A 76 1.19 12.86 3.70
CA ALA A 76 0.41 13.40 4.78
C ALA A 76 1.07 13.09 6.11
N MET A 77 1.08 14.07 7.01
CA MET A 77 1.60 13.93 8.37
C MET A 77 0.48 14.19 9.35
N GLU A 78 0.15 13.18 10.14
CA GLU A 78 -0.87 13.29 11.19
C GLU A 78 -0.19 13.33 12.55
N LYS A 79 -0.53 14.34 13.36
CA LYS A 79 -0.09 14.46 14.75
C LYS A 79 -1.29 14.23 15.65
N THR A 80 -1.22 13.20 16.49
CA THR A 80 -2.29 12.84 17.42
C THR A 80 -1.74 12.81 18.83
N ASN A 81 -2.45 13.42 19.78
CA ASN A 81 -2.08 13.37 21.18
C ASN A 81 -2.82 12.20 21.87
N ILE A 82 -2.08 11.20 22.34
CA ILE A 82 -2.63 10.05 23.08
C ILE A 82 -1.95 10.01 24.46
N GLY A 83 -2.75 10.10 25.53
CA GLY A 83 -2.25 9.99 26.91
C GLY A 83 -1.17 11.00 27.29
N GLY A 84 -1.22 12.21 26.73
CA GLY A 84 -0.22 13.27 26.97
C GLY A 84 1.06 13.17 26.12
N ARG A 85 1.17 12.18 25.23
CA ARG A 85 2.27 12.05 24.26
C ARG A 85 1.78 12.43 22.86
N THR A 86 2.59 13.19 22.12
CA THR A 86 2.35 13.45 20.70
C THR A 86 2.91 12.31 19.87
N ILE A 87 2.03 11.60 19.16
CA ILE A 87 2.38 10.58 18.18
C ILE A 87 2.29 11.24 16.80
N GLN A 88 3.33 11.06 16.00
CA GLN A 88 3.36 11.50 14.62
C GLN A 88 3.32 10.26 13.71
N VAL A 89 2.34 10.22 12.82
CA VAL A 89 2.21 9.18 11.79
C VAL A 89 2.50 9.81 10.45
N GLN A 90 3.44 9.23 9.71
CA GLN A 90 3.76 9.65 8.35
C GLN A 90 3.07 8.70 7.37
N LYS A 91 2.39 9.27 6.38
CA LYS A 91 1.71 8.55 5.32
C LYS A 91 2.26 9.00 3.99
N ILE A 92 2.80 8.07 3.21
CA ILE A 92 3.18 8.32 1.82
C ILE A 92 2.12 7.67 0.95
N VAL A 93 1.56 8.44 0.01
CA VAL A 93 0.50 7.97 -0.87
C VAL A 93 0.95 8.10 -2.32
N TRP A 94 0.90 7.00 -3.06
CA TRP A 94 1.10 6.97 -4.51
C TRP A 94 -0.22 6.73 -5.21
N THR A 95 -0.51 7.57 -6.20
CA THR A 95 -1.56 7.28 -7.17
C THR A 95 -0.92 6.54 -8.34
N LEU A 96 -1.42 5.34 -8.61
CA LEU A 96 -0.93 4.47 -9.66
C LEU A 96 -1.98 4.39 -10.78
N GLY A 97 -1.54 4.50 -12.03
CA GLY A 97 -2.37 4.35 -13.22
C GLY A 97 -1.95 3.12 -14.01
N ARG A 98 -2.92 2.33 -14.48
CA ARG A 98 -2.68 1.16 -15.32
C ARG A 98 -2.55 1.58 -16.79
N THR A 99 -1.41 1.23 -17.39
CA THR A 99 -1.10 1.43 -18.82
C THR A 99 -1.42 0.21 -19.66
#